data_AF-X1H3R8-F1
#
_entry.id   AF-X1H3R8-F1
#
_cell.length_a   1.000
_cell.length_b   1.000
_cell.length_c   1.000
_cell.angle_alpha   90.00
_cell.angle_beta   90.00
_cell.angle_gamma   90.00
#
_symmetry.space_group_name_H-M   'P 1'
#
loop_
_entity.id
_entity.type
_entity.pdbx_description
1 polymer ?
#
loop_
_entity_poly.entity_id
_entity_poly.type
_entity_poly.pdbx_seq_one_letter_code
_entity_poly.pdbx_strand_id
1 'polypeptide(L)'
;MIKYIERWGTGTNDIIKWCREEGLPEPIFKEITGGFAVVLRKFQIPENLESLELNERQKKAIEYLKKYRKITNREYQNLCP
;
A
#
# COMPACT_ATOMS: atom_id res chain seq x y z
N MET A 1 28.82 -2.33 -22.47
CA MET A 1 27.72 -1.40 -22.10
C MET A 1 26.44 -2.21 -21.82
N ILE A 2 26.50 -3.17 -20.89
CA ILE A 2 25.38 -4.08 -20.52
C ILE A 2 25.15 -4.03 -18.98
N LYS A 3 25.78 -3.09 -18.26
CA LYS A 3 25.74 -3.05 -16.78
C LYS A 3 24.40 -2.58 -16.18
N TYR A 4 23.42 -2.19 -16.99
CA TYR A 4 22.15 -1.58 -16.53
C TYR A 4 20.90 -2.27 -17.07
N ILE A 5 21.06 -3.30 -17.90
CA ILE A 5 19.93 -4.01 -18.52
C ILE A 5 20.08 -5.47 -18.11
N GLU A 6 19.07 -5.97 -17.42
CA GLU A 6 19.02 -7.37 -17.01
C GLU A 6 18.89 -8.30 -18.22
N ARG A 7 19.11 -9.58 -18.01
CA ARG A 7 18.93 -10.59 -19.05
C ARG A 7 17.48 -10.48 -19.56
N TRP A 8 17.33 -10.47 -20.88
CA TRP A 8 16.05 -10.17 -21.52
C TRP A 8 14.93 -11.07 -20.94
N GLY A 9 13.89 -10.45 -20.38
CA GLY A 9 12.73 -11.14 -19.83
C GLY A 9 12.75 -11.47 -18.33
N THR A 10 13.80 -11.13 -17.55
CA THR A 10 13.78 -11.41 -16.09
C THR A 10 13.21 -10.26 -15.25
N GLY A 11 13.44 -9.00 -15.62
CA GLY A 11 13.17 -7.86 -14.75
C GLY A 11 11.72 -7.72 -14.24
N THR A 12 10.72 -8.10 -15.02
CA THR A 12 9.32 -8.12 -14.55
C THR A 12 9.12 -9.12 -13.40
N ASN A 13 9.70 -10.31 -13.54
CA ASN A 13 9.63 -11.35 -12.51
C ASN A 13 10.46 -10.97 -11.29
N ASP A 14 11.60 -10.30 -11.50
CA ASP A 14 12.45 -9.82 -10.41
C ASP A 14 11.73 -8.74 -9.58
N ILE A 15 11.02 -7.81 -10.22
CA ILE A 15 10.18 -6.82 -9.51
C ILE A 15 9.11 -7.50 -8.65
N ILE A 16 8.38 -8.50 -9.19
CA ILE A 16 7.35 -9.23 -8.44
C ILE A 16 7.98 -9.95 -7.24
N LYS A 17 9.11 -10.64 -7.48
CA LYS A 17 9.85 -11.37 -6.46
C LYS A 17 10.29 -10.45 -5.32
N TRP A 18 10.90 -9.31 -5.63
CA TRP A 18 11.38 -8.36 -4.63
C TRP A 18 10.23 -7.74 -3.83
N CYS A 19 9.11 -7.39 -4.46
CA CYS A 19 7.94 -6.93 -3.72
C CYS A 19 7.47 -7.98 -2.71
N ARG A 20 7.41 -9.25 -3.10
CA ARG A 20 7.01 -10.35 -2.20
C ARG A 20 8.01 -10.57 -1.06
N GLU A 21 9.30 -10.59 -1.35
CA GLU A 21 10.37 -10.78 -0.36
C GLU A 21 10.38 -9.67 0.71
N GLU A 22 10.07 -8.44 0.31
CA GLU A 22 9.99 -7.27 1.20
C GLU A 22 8.61 -7.10 1.87
N GLY A 23 7.67 -8.02 1.66
CA GLY A 23 6.31 -7.93 2.21
C GLY A 23 5.49 -6.76 1.65
N LEU A 24 5.87 -6.24 0.49
CA LEU A 24 5.16 -5.19 -0.23
C LEU A 24 4.03 -5.78 -1.09
N PRO A 25 3.01 -4.99 -1.42
CA PRO A 25 2.00 -5.38 -2.40
C PRO A 25 2.63 -5.70 -3.75
N GLU A 26 2.13 -6.73 -4.42
CA GLU A 26 2.59 -7.05 -5.77
C GLU A 26 2.34 -5.86 -6.73
N PRO A 27 3.25 -5.64 -7.70
CA PRO A 27 3.11 -4.57 -8.69
C PRO A 27 1.84 -4.72 -9.52
N ILE A 28 1.14 -3.60 -9.78
CA ILE A 28 -0.02 -3.59 -10.68
C ILE A 28 0.44 -3.16 -12.06
N PHE A 29 0.32 -4.08 -13.02
CA PHE A 29 0.58 -3.83 -14.43
C PHE A 29 -0.74 -3.49 -15.13
N LYS A 30 -0.79 -2.35 -15.83
CA LYS A 30 -2.00 -1.92 -16.55
C LYS A 30 -1.68 -1.22 -17.85
N GLU A 31 -2.47 -1.53 -18.87
CA GLU A 31 -2.53 -0.71 -20.07
C GLU A 31 -3.28 0.59 -19.76
N ILE A 32 -2.75 1.70 -20.25
CA ILE A 32 -3.36 3.02 -20.18
C ILE A 32 -3.43 3.58 -21.60
N THR A 33 -4.33 4.54 -21.87
CA THR A 33 -4.42 5.15 -23.19
C THR A 33 -3.06 5.73 -23.59
N GLY A 34 -2.44 5.15 -24.62
CA GLY A 34 -1.12 5.57 -25.12
C GLY A 34 0.09 4.97 -24.39
N GLY A 35 -0.07 3.96 -23.53
CA GLY A 35 1.09 3.34 -22.90
C GLY A 35 0.80 2.22 -21.91
N PHE A 36 1.83 1.87 -21.14
CA PHE A 36 1.79 0.83 -20.13
C PHE A 36 2.35 1.38 -18.82
N ALA A 37 1.64 1.15 -17.72
CA ALA A 37 2.02 1.62 -16.40
C ALA A 37 2.28 0.44 -15.46
N VAL A 38 3.34 0.57 -14.67
CA VAL A 38 3.64 -0.31 -13.54
C VAL A 38 3.48 0.50 -12.26
N VAL A 39 2.58 0.08 -11.37
CA VAL A 39 2.31 0.76 -10.11
C VAL A 39 2.94 -0.04 -8.97
N LEU A 40 3.98 0.52 -8.37
CA LEU A 40 4.60 0.00 -7.15
C LEU A 40 3.99 0.69 -5.92
N ARG A 41 3.57 -0.08 -4.92
CA ARG A 41 2.99 0.45 -3.68
C ARG A 41 3.97 0.27 -2.53
N LYS A 42 4.22 1.33 -1.77
CA LYS A 42 5.11 1.31 -0.59
C LYS A 42 4.48 0.57 0.60
N PHE A 43 3.15 0.52 0.68
CA PHE A 43 2.42 -0.20 1.71
C PHE A 43 1.01 -0.49 1.21
N GLN A 44 0.33 -1.44 1.86
CA GLN A 44 -1.10 -1.66 1.72
C GLN A 44 -1.74 -1.66 3.10
N ILE A 45 -2.83 -0.91 3.22
CA ILE A 45 -3.70 -1.03 4.38
C ILE A 45 -4.43 -2.37 4.19
N PRO A 46 -4.40 -3.29 5.18
CA PRO A 46 -5.13 -4.55 5.08
C PRO A 46 -6.59 -4.28 4.74
N GLU A 47 -7.14 -5.03 3.79
CA GLU A 47 -8.57 -4.93 3.47
C GLU A 47 -9.42 -5.31 4.67
N ASN A 48 -8.95 -6.30 5.44
CA ASN A 48 -9.55 -6.66 6.71
C ASN A 48 -8.78 -6.05 7.88
N LEU A 49 -9.39 -5.10 8.57
CA LEU A 49 -8.85 -4.51 9.80
C LEU A 49 -8.95 -5.45 11.01
N GLU A 50 -9.73 -6.53 10.92
CA GLU A 50 -9.87 -7.53 11.98
C GLU A 50 -8.59 -8.34 12.17
N SER A 51 -7.73 -8.44 11.13
CA SER A 51 -6.41 -9.08 11.25
C SER A 51 -5.40 -8.20 11.98
N LEU A 52 -5.70 -6.91 12.15
CA LEU A 52 -4.92 -6.02 12.98
C LEU A 52 -5.50 -6.08 14.40
N GLU A 53 -4.69 -6.47 15.39
CA GLU A 53 -5.05 -6.48 16.82
C GLU A 53 -5.18 -5.04 17.36
N LEU A 54 -6.09 -4.26 16.79
CA LEU A 54 -6.29 -2.86 17.11
C LEU A 54 -7.11 -2.73 18.40
N ASN A 55 -6.72 -1.80 19.25
CA ASN A 55 -7.56 -1.42 20.39
C ASN A 55 -8.76 -0.57 19.94
N GLU A 56 -9.74 -0.43 20.82
CA GLU A 56 -10.99 0.30 20.52
C GLU A 56 -10.76 1.76 20.09
N ARG A 57 -9.73 2.42 20.63
CA ARG A 57 -9.41 3.81 20.26
C ARG A 57 -8.88 3.89 18.84
N GLN A 58 -8.03 2.96 18.44
CA GLN A 58 -7.49 2.85 17.09
C GLN A 58 -8.58 2.51 16.07
N LYS A 59 -9.50 1.58 16.40
CA LYS A 59 -10.65 1.25 15.54
C LYS A 59 -11.51 2.48 15.26
N LYS A 60 -11.88 3.22 16.30
CA LYS A 60 -12.63 4.49 16.17
C LYS A 60 -11.88 5.50 15.30
N ALA A 61 -10.56 5.66 15.51
CA ALA A 61 -9.73 6.58 14.71
C ALA A 61 -9.78 6.24 13.21
N ILE A 62 -9.67 4.96 12.88
CA ILE A 62 -9.68 4.48 11.49
C ILE A 62 -11.05 4.69 10.87
N GLU A 63 -12.13 4.41 11.59
CA GLU A 63 -13.49 4.66 11.09
C GLU A 63 -13.71 6.15 10.79
N TYR A 64 -13.25 7.04 11.67
CA TYR A 64 -13.28 8.48 11.45
C TYR A 64 -12.46 8.88 10.21
N LEU A 65 -11.24 8.36 10.08
CA LEU A 65 -10.35 8.64 8.95
C LEU A 65 -10.90 8.12 7.61
N LYS A 66 -11.59 6.96 7.61
CA LYS A 66 -12.27 6.45 6.40
C LYS A 66 -13.30 7.44 5.86
N LYS A 67 -14.01 8.12 6.75
CA LYS A 67 -15.07 9.08 6.40
C LYS A 67 -14.53 10.48 6.06
N TYR A 68 -13.64 11.03 6.87
CA TYR A 68 -13.23 12.43 6.79
C TYR A 68 -11.83 12.66 6.21
N ARG A 69 -11.06 11.59 5.94
CA ARG A 69 -9.70 11.58 5.37
C ARG A 69 -8.61 12.26 6.21
N LYS A 70 -8.98 12.99 7.25
CA LYS A 70 -8.09 13.69 8.18
C LYS A 70 -8.66 13.61 9.59
N ILE A 71 -7.79 13.58 10.58
CA ILE A 71 -8.14 13.73 12.00
C ILE A 71 -7.09 14.62 12.66
N THR A 72 -7.53 15.60 13.42
CA THR A 72 -6.67 16.44 14.27
C THR A 72 -6.58 15.85 15.67
N ASN A 73 -5.58 16.24 16.46
CA ASN A 73 -5.46 15.78 17.84
C ASN A 73 -6.70 16.12 18.68
N ARG A 74 -7.30 17.31 18.46
CA ARG A 74 -8.53 17.73 19.16
C ARG A 74 -9.72 16.83 18.81
N GLU A 75 -9.91 16.52 17.53
CA GLU A 75 -10.98 15.60 17.08
C GLU A 75 -10.76 14.19 17.63
N TYR A 76 -9.52 13.71 17.66
CA TYR A 76 -9.20 12.39 18.21
C TYR A 76 -9.46 12.30 19.71
N GLN A 77 -9.10 13.33 20.49
CA GLN A 77 -9.43 13.39 21.92
C GLN A 77 -10.94 13.43 22.17
N ASN A 78 -11.70 14.16 21.34
CA ASN A 78 -13.16 14.17 21.44
C ASN A 78 -13.81 12.83 21.08
N LEU A 79 -13.20 12.06 20.16
CA LEU A 79 -13.67 10.74 19.73
C LEU A 79 -13.42 9.66 20.81
N CYS A 80 -12.32 9.81 21.53
CA CYS A 80 -11.82 8.87 22.53
C CYS A 80 -11.42 9.61 23.82
N PRO A 81 -12.42 10.08 24.59
CA PRO A 81 -12.20 10.80 25.86
C PRO A 81 -11.54 9.91 26.92
#